data_AF-A0AAW4YA53-F1
#
_entry.id   AF-A0AAW4YA53-F1
#
_cell.length_a   1.000
_cell.length_b   1.000
_cell.length_c   1.000
_cell.angle_alpha   90.00
_cell.angle_beta   90.00
_cell.angle_gamma   90.00
#
_symmetry.space_group_name_H-M   'P 1'
#
loop_
_entity.id
_entity.type
_entity.pdbx_description
1 polymer ?
#
loop_
_entity_poly.entity_id
_entity_poly.type
_entity_poly.pdbx_seq_one_letter_code
_entity_poly.pdbx_strand_id
1 'polypeptide(L)' 'MTFEEKISKLYNEIANEISSMIPVEWEKVYTMAYIDDGGGEVFFNYTKPGSDDLNYYTDIPKEYNISVQVFDD' A
#
# COMPACT_ATOMS: atom_id res chain seq x y z
N MET A 1 14.07 -3.58 22.97
CA MET A 1 13.92 -4.03 21.58
C MET A 1 15.22 -3.76 20.84
N THR A 2 15.70 -4.73 20.05
CA THR A 2 16.82 -4.54 19.13
C THR A 2 16.44 -3.59 17.99
N PHE A 3 17.42 -3.21 17.17
CA PHE A 3 17.16 -2.40 15.99
C PHE A 3 16.25 -3.15 15.00
N GLU A 4 16.53 -4.43 14.77
CA GLU A 4 15.79 -5.32 13.88
C GLU A 4 14.33 -5.48 14.32
N GLU A 5 14.09 -5.61 15.63
CA GLU A 5 12.72 -5.69 16.17
C GLU A 5 11.93 -4.40 15.94
N LYS A 6 12.56 -3.23 16.06
CA LYS A 6 11.92 -1.95 15.78
C LYS A 6 11.59 -1.81 14.29
N ILE A 7 12.51 -2.19 13.42
CA ILE A 7 12.33 -2.14 11.97
C ILE A 7 11.24 -3.12 11.51
N SER A 8 11.24 -4.35 12.04
CA SER A 8 10.19 -5.33 11.75
C SER A 8 8.80 -4.84 12.16
N LYS A 9 8.69 -4.15 13.31
CA LYS A 9 7.45 -3.53 13.73
C LYS A 9 6.97 -2.47 12.72
N LEU A 10 7.87 -1.59 12.26
CA LEU A 10 7.54 -0.57 11.26
C LEU A 10 7.11 -1.18 9.92
N TYR A 11 7.80 -2.23 9.44
CA TYR A 11 7.39 -2.91 8.21
C TYR A 11 6.00 -3.56 8.33
N ASN A 12 5.67 -4.14 9.48
CA ASN A 12 4.34 -4.69 9.71
C ASN A 12 3.27 -3.60 9.75
N GLU A 13 3.54 -2.45 10.36
CA GLU A 13 2.61 -1.31 10.38
C GLU A 13 2.34 -0.81 8.95
N ILE A 14 3.38 -0.62 8.13
CA ILE A 14 3.24 -0.22 6.72
C ILE A 14 2.47 -1.27 5.91
N ALA A 15 2.80 -2.56 6.06
CA ALA A 15 2.14 -3.63 5.34
C ALA A 15 0.65 -3.76 5.69
N ASN A 16 0.31 -3.60 6.98
CA ASN A 16 -1.07 -3.64 7.45
C ASN A 16 -1.87 -2.43 6.94
N GLU A 17 -1.26 -1.25 6.89
CA GLU A 17 -1.92 -0.06 6.34
C GLU A 17 -2.21 -0.25 4.85
N ILE A 18 -1.23 -0.66 4.04
CA ILE A 18 -1.47 -0.93 2.62
C ILE A 18 -2.51 -2.04 2.43
N SER A 19 -2.50 -3.07 3.28
CA SER A 19 -3.49 -4.14 3.23
C SER A 19 -4.90 -3.65 3.55
N SER A 20 -5.07 -2.61 4.38
CA SER A 20 -6.38 -2.05 4.72
C SER A 20 -6.97 -1.24 3.55
N MET A 21 -6.09 -0.62 2.75
CA MET A 21 -6.46 0.21 1.59
C MET A 21 -6.94 -0.60 0.38
N ILE A 22 -6.60 -1.89 0.27
CA ILE A 22 -6.99 -2.74 -0.88
C ILE A 22 -8.32 -3.44 -0.57
N PRO A 23 -9.43 -3.10 -1.25
CA PRO A 23 -10.78 -3.58 -0.91
C PRO A 23 -11.12 -4.97 -1.46
N VAL A 24 -10.12 -5.71 -1.91
CA VAL A 24 -10.26 -7.02 -2.57
C VAL A 24 -9.17 -7.97 -2.08
N GLU A 25 -9.37 -9.27 -2.33
CA GLU A 25 -8.28 -10.23 -2.15
C GLU A 25 -7.10 -9.87 -3.07
N TRP A 26 -5.90 -9.92 -2.49
CA TRP A 26 -4.64 -9.65 -3.17
C TRP A 26 -3.60 -10.71 -2.81
N GLU A 27 -2.62 -10.92 -3.69
CA GLU A 27 -1.57 -11.94 -3.50
C GLU A 27 -0.22 -11.32 -3.14
N LYS A 28 0.20 -10.28 -3.86
CA LYS A 28 1.46 -9.56 -3.63
C LYS A 28 1.23 -8.07 -3.65
N VAL A 29 2.00 -7.37 -2.82
CA VAL A 29 2.08 -5.90 -2.77
C VAL A 29 3.53 -5.50 -3.04
N TYR A 30 3.70 -4.50 -3.89
CA TYR A 30 4.99 -3.88 -4.21
C TYR A 30 4.91 -2.41 -3.84
N THR A 31 5.59 -2.01 -2.77
CA THR A 31 5.56 -0.65 -2.23
C THR A 31 6.92 0.02 -2.31
N MET A 32 6.91 1.32 -2.57
CA MET A 32 8.09 2.17 -2.55
C MET A 32 7.75 3.50 -1.88
N ALA A 33 8.67 3.99 -1.07
CA ALA A 33 8.57 5.28 -0.41
C ALA A 33 9.79 6.13 -0.78
N TYR A 34 9.54 7.34 -1.28
CA TYR A 34 10.55 8.38 -1.45
C TYR A 34 10.36 9.44 -0.37
N ILE A 35 11.47 9.86 0.25
CA ILE A 35 11.48 10.94 1.25
C ILE A 35 12.70 11.80 0.96
N ASP A 36 12.49 13.09 0.81
CA ASP A 36 13.53 14.11 0.68
C ASP A 36 13.21 15.35 1.53
N ASP A 37 13.94 16.43 1.32
CA ASP A 37 13.76 17.69 2.03
C ASP A 37 12.52 18.50 1.58
N GLY A 38 11.96 18.18 0.41
CA GLY A 38 10.77 18.80 -0.15
C GLY A 38 9.47 18.05 0.16
N GLY A 39 9.55 16.78 0.56
CA GLY A 39 8.40 15.99 0.99
C GLY A 39 8.63 14.49 0.91
N GLY A 40 7.54 13.75 0.73
CA GLY A 40 7.61 12.32 0.51
C GLY A 40 6.38 11.79 -0.20
N GLU A 41 6.54 10.65 -0.84
CA GLU A 41 5.49 9.95 -1.57
C GLU A 41 5.62 8.45 -1.28
N VAL A 42 4.48 7.81 -1.04
CA VAL A 42 4.37 6.36 -1.00
C VAL A 42 3.43 5.95 -2.11
N PHE A 43 3.88 5.00 -2.94
CA PHE A 43 3.05 4.40 -3.96
C PHE A 43 3.23 2.89 -3.94
N PHE A 44 2.18 2.19 -4.36
CA PHE A 44 2.22 0.74 -4.44
C PHE A 44 1.44 0.20 -5.62
N ASN A 45 1.82 -1.02 -6.01
CA ASN A 45 1.05 -1.88 -6.91
C ASN A 45 0.66 -3.15 -6.17
N TYR A 46 -0.42 -3.78 -6.58
CA TYR A 46 -0.84 -5.08 -6.06
C TYR A 46 -1.28 -6.03 -7.18
N THR A 47 -1.13 -7.33 -6.93
CA THR A 47 -1.65 -8.39 -7.79
C THR A 47 -2.89 -9.04 -7.16
N LYS A 48 -3.80 -9.49 -8.01
CA LYS A 48 -4.97 -10.29 -7.60
C LYS A 48 -4.61 -11.78 -7.63
N PRO A 49 -5.28 -12.64 -6.86
CA PRO A 49 -5.00 -14.08 -6.87
C PRO A 49 -4.97 -14.68 -8.28
N GLY A 50 -3.87 -15.32 -8.64
CA GLY A 50 -3.71 -15.98 -9.94
C GLY A 50 -3.53 -15.04 -11.14
N SER A 51 -3.27 -13.75 -10.91
CA SER A 51 -2.86 -12.79 -11.94
C SER A 51 -1.51 -12.17 -11.59
N ASP A 52 -0.67 -11.96 -12.60
CA ASP A 52 0.57 -11.18 -12.50
C ASP A 52 0.35 -9.70 -12.89
N ASP A 53 -0.90 -9.30 -13.17
CA ASP A 53 -1.24 -7.92 -13.51
C ASP A 53 -1.01 -6.99 -12.31
N LEU A 54 -0.26 -5.92 -12.55
CA LEU A 54 0.01 -4.89 -11.57
C LEU A 54 -1.11 -3.85 -11.59
N ASN A 55 -1.91 -3.83 -10.51
CA ASN A 55 -2.96 -2.84 -10.30
C ASN A 55 -2.37 -1.69 -9.49
N TYR A 56 -2.48 -0.45 -9.99
CA TYR A 56 -1.90 0.73 -9.35
C TYR A 56 -2.85 1.32 -8.31
N TYR A 57 -2.33 1.71 -7.14
CA TYR A 57 -3.18 2.06 -6.00
C TYR A 57 -4.14 3.24 -6.25
N THR A 58 -3.76 4.22 -7.07
CA THR A 58 -4.63 5.38 -7.36
C THR A 58 -5.85 5.02 -8.19
N ASP A 59 -5.90 3.83 -8.79
CA ASP A 59 -7.06 3.36 -9.53
C ASP A 59 -8.14 2.76 -8.60
N ILE A 60 -7.79 2.41 -7.35
CA ILE A 60 -8.69 1.78 -6.38
C ILE A 60 -10.01 2.56 -6.20
N PRO A 61 -10.01 3.90 -5.97
CA PRO A 61 -11.25 4.65 -5.80
C PRO A 61 -12.22 4.47 -6.96
N LYS A 62 -11.69 4.51 -8.18
CA LYS A 62 -12.47 4.38 -9.42
C LYS A 62 -12.91 2.95 -9.68
N GLU A 63 -12.02 1.98 -9.53
CA GLU A 63 -12.30 0.56 -9.82
C GLU A 63 -13.34 -0.04 -8.88
N TYR A 64 -13.30 0.35 -7.61
CA TYR A 64 -14.17 -0.23 -6.56
C TYR A 64 -15.26 0.73 -6.08
N ASN A 65 -15.44 1.86 -6.78
CA ASN A 65 -16.45 2.86 -6.46
C ASN A 65 -16.38 3.34 -4.99
N ILE A 66 -15.14 3.57 -4.53
CA ILE A 66 -14.82 4.13 -3.22
C ILE A 66 -14.64 5.64 -3.38
N SER A 67 -15.16 6.41 -2.43
CA SER A 67 -14.94 7.86 -2.42
C SER A 67 -13.45 8.16 -2.29
N VAL A 68 -12.91 9.04 -3.14
CA VAL A 68 -11.53 9.52 -3.04
C VAL A 68 -11.23 10.06 -1.65
N GLN A 69 -12.19 10.77 -1.03
CA GLN A 69 -12.04 11.26 0.34
C GLN A 69 -11.83 10.14 1.35
N VAL A 70 -12.56 9.02 1.23
CA VAL A 70 -12.42 7.88 2.15
C VAL A 70 -11.10 7.13 1.91
N PHE A 71 -10.56 7.21 0.69
CA PHE A 71 -9.29 6.59 0.34
C PHE A 71 -8.07 7.43 0.76
N ASP A 72 -8.22 8.76 0.77
CA ASP A 72 -7.18 9.71 1.16
C ASP A 72 -7.13 9.97 2.69
N ASP A 73 -8.18 9.58 3.44
CA ASP A 73 -8.31 9.72 4.91
C ASP A 73 -7.48 8.68 5.67
#